data_AF-A0A6M0QAU5-F1
#
_entry.id   AF-A0A6M0QAU5-F1
#
_cell.length_a   1.000
_cell.length_b   1.000
_cell.length_c   1.000
_cell.angle_alpha   90.00
_cell.angle_beta   90.00
_cell.angle_gamma   90.00
#
_symmetry.space_group_name_H-M   'P 1'
#
loop_
_entity.id
_entity.type
_entity.pdbx_description
1 polymer ?
#
loop_
_entity_poly.entity_id
_entity_poly.type
_entity_poly.pdbx_seq_one_letter_code
_entity_poly.pdbx_strand_id
1 'polypeptide(L)' 'MVSVDEVKSGDYLECMDGNSFIVRNGKLLGPTAWMTTGMGKWTIKYQSSSLEGVINEVNKNHVISSVITGRLHVLLRIIS' A
#
# COMPACT_ATOMS: atom_id res chain seq x y z
N MET A 1 -4.70 -5.51 -15.15
CA MET A 1 -4.09 -4.28 -14.61
C MET A 1 -5.14 -3.66 -13.71
N VAL A 2 -4.83 -3.49 -12.42
CA VAL A 2 -5.78 -2.97 -11.42
C VAL A 2 -6.11 -1.51 -11.76
N SER A 3 -7.39 -1.14 -11.75
CA SER A 3 -7.79 0.25 -11.92
C SER A 3 -7.60 1.01 -10.60
N VAL A 4 -6.91 2.16 -10.67
CA VAL A 4 -6.54 2.95 -9.49
C VAL A 4 -7.77 3.54 -8.79
N ASP A 5 -8.84 3.80 -9.55
CA ASP A 5 -10.12 4.33 -9.05
C ASP A 5 -10.86 3.36 -8.11
N GLU A 6 -10.47 2.08 -8.12
CA GLU A 6 -11.10 1.05 -7.30
C GLU A 6 -10.47 0.93 -5.91
N VAL A 7 -9.28 1.51 -5.70
CA VAL A 7 -8.52 1.39 -4.46
C VAL A 7 -8.91 2.47 -3.44
N LYS A 8 -9.22 2.04 -2.23
CA LYS A 8 -9.67 2.90 -1.13
C LYS A 8 -8.83 2.72 0.12
N SER A 9 -8.92 3.70 1.02
CA SER A 9 -8.33 3.55 2.35
C SER A 9 -8.97 2.37 3.08
N GLY A 10 -8.14 1.47 3.60
CA GLY A 10 -8.54 0.19 4.19
C GLY A 10 -8.26 -1.01 3.30
N ASP A 11 -7.98 -0.80 2.02
CA ASP A 11 -7.65 -1.87 1.09
C ASP A 11 -6.22 -2.36 1.27
N TYR A 12 -6.00 -3.61 0.84
CA TYR A 12 -4.71 -4.27 0.85
C TYR A 12 -4.29 -4.59 -0.57
N LEU A 13 -3.05 -4.25 -0.92
CA LEU A 13 -2.45 -4.46 -2.22
C LEU A 13 -1.50 -5.64 -2.14
N GLU A 14 -1.66 -6.61 -3.04
CA GLU A 14 -0.67 -7.68 -3.24
C GLU A 14 0.07 -7.44 -4.54
N CYS A 15 1.39 -7.48 -4.48
CA CYS A 15 2.26 -7.28 -5.62
C CYS A 15 2.83 -8.59 -6.14
N MET A 16 3.20 -8.63 -7.42
CA MET A 16 3.71 -9.83 -8.08
C MET A 16 5.04 -10.32 -7.51
N ASP A 17 5.83 -9.42 -6.93
CA ASP A 17 7.13 -9.72 -6.33
C ASP A 17 7.05 -10.16 -4.85
N GLY A 18 5.83 -10.41 -4.34
CA GLY A 18 5.58 -10.81 -2.96
C GLY A 18 5.51 -9.66 -1.96
N ASN A 19 5.70 -8.40 -2.39
CA ASN A 19 5.42 -7.25 -1.53
C ASN A 19 3.93 -7.06 -1.32
N SER A 20 3.60 -6.42 -0.20
CA SER A 20 2.23 -6.09 0.14
C SER A 20 2.13 -4.77 0.88
N PHE A 21 1.00 -4.09 0.68
CA PHE A 21 0.80 -2.75 1.23
C PHE A 21 -0.63 -2.56 1.72
N ILE A 22 -0.78 -1.97 2.90
CA ILE A 22 -2.07 -1.47 3.41
C ILE A 22 -2.22 -0.02 2.98
N VAL A 23 -3.34 0.31 2.35
CA VAL A 23 -3.73 1.68 2.02
C VAL A 23 -4.39 2.30 3.25
N ARG A 24 -3.84 3.40 3.77
CA ARG A 24 -4.40 4.09 4.94
C ARG A 24 -4.24 5.60 4.82
N ASN A 25 -5.35 6.33 4.77
CA ASN A 25 -5.38 7.80 4.71
C ASN A 25 -4.46 8.38 3.61
N GLY A 26 -4.48 7.78 2.41
CA GLY A 26 -3.65 8.20 1.28
C GLY A 26 -2.17 7.80 1.37
N LYS A 27 -1.80 6.98 2.35
CA LYS A 27 -0.44 6.44 2.54
C LYS A 27 -0.43 4.93 2.35
N LEU A 28 0.73 4.38 2.01
CA LEU A 28 0.97 2.94 1.99
C LEU A 28 1.85 2.52 3.15
N LEU A 29 1.46 1.43 3.80
CA LEU A 29 2.18 0.79 4.89
C LEU A 29 2.56 -0.62 4.48
N GLY A 30 3.85 -0.95 4.47
CA GLY A 30 4.37 -2.24 4.04
C GLY A 30 5.88 -2.35 4.28
N PRO A 31 6.47 -3.55 4.18
CA PRO A 31 7.89 -3.79 4.48
C PRO A 31 8.85 -2.95 3.62
N THR A 32 8.45 -2.64 2.38
CA THR A 32 9.23 -1.82 1.44
C THR A 32 8.69 -0.40 1.27
N ALA A 33 7.67 -0.02 2.06
CA ALA A 33 7.11 1.32 2.06
C ALA A 33 8.03 2.34 2.74
N TRP A 34 9.06 1.88 3.46
CA TRP A 34 9.98 2.71 4.22
C TRP A 34 11.38 2.66 3.64
N MET A 35 12.06 3.80 3.64
CA MET A 35 13.47 3.89 3.28
C MET A 35 14.22 4.73 4.29
N THR A 36 15.48 4.38 4.54
CA THR A 36 16.38 5.19 5.36
C THR A 36 17.02 6.27 4.49
N THR A 37 16.93 7.52 4.92
CA THR A 37 17.76 8.59 4.39
C THR A 37 19.22 8.39 4.85
N GLY A 38 20.19 8.95 4.13
CA GLY A 38 21.63 8.85 4.48
C GLY A 38 21.99 9.40 5.87
N MET A 39 21.05 10.02 6.57
CA MET A 39 21.16 10.52 7.94
C MET A 39 20.47 9.62 8.99
N GLY A 40 20.11 8.37 8.64
CA GLY A 40 19.46 7.43 9.56
C GLY A 40 17.99 7.73 9.88
N LYS A 41 17.35 8.66 9.17
CA LYS A 41 15.90 8.93 9.32
C LYS A 41 15.09 8.06 8.38
N TRP A 42 14.05 7.40 8.90
CA TRP A 42 13.08 6.67 8.08
C TRP A 42 12.08 7.63 7.42
N THR A 43 11.89 7.48 6.11
CA THR A 43 10.85 8.18 5.34
C THR A 43 10.02 7.16 4.56
N ILE A 44 8.81 7.55 4.17
CA ILE A 44 7.96 6.73 3.31
C ILE A 44 8.49 6.87 1.88
N LYS A 45 8.81 5.73 1.24
CA LYS A 45 9.40 5.65 -0.10
C LYS A 45 8.43 6.09 -1.20
N TYR A 46 7.16 5.70 -1.08
CA TYR A 46 6.11 5.96 -2.07
C TYR A 46 5.21 7.12 -1.61
N GLN A 47 5.77 8.32 -1.41
CA GLN A 47 4.97 9.51 -1.12
C GLN A 47 4.58 10.24 -2.41
N SER A 48 3.30 10.58 -2.51
CA SER A 48 2.76 11.48 -3.53
C SER A 48 1.67 12.35 -2.90
N SER A 49 1.28 13.42 -3.60
CA SER A 49 0.22 14.33 -3.17
C SER A 49 -1.19 13.72 -3.29
N SER A 50 -1.33 12.62 -4.07
CA SER A 50 -2.57 11.89 -4.26
C SER A 50 -2.38 10.39 -4.05
N LEU A 51 -3.45 9.70 -3.63
CA LEU A 51 -3.48 8.24 -3.52
C LEU A 51 -3.18 7.58 -4.87
N GLU A 52 -3.67 8.16 -5.96
CA GLU A 52 -3.39 7.69 -7.32
C GLU A 52 -1.89 7.71 -7.63
N GLY A 53 -1.20 8.80 -7.31
CA GLY A 53 0.25 8.90 -7.50
C GLY A 53 1.00 7.86 -6.68
N VAL A 54 0.57 7.60 -5.45
CA VAL A 54 1.16 6.57 -4.59
C VAL A 54 0.98 5.15 -5.17
N ILE A 55 -0.23 4.82 -5.65
CA ILE A 55 -0.53 3.51 -6.26
C ILE A 55 0.25 3.32 -7.56
N ASN A 56 0.34 4.36 -8.38
CA ASN A 56 1.12 4.31 -9.63
C ASN A 56 2.60 4.02 -9.36
N GLU A 57 3.20 4.64 -8.34
CA GLU A 57 4.59 4.37 -7.98
C GLU A 57 4.78 2.92 -7.50
N VAL A 58 3.85 2.39 -6.70
CA VAL A 58 3.92 0.97 -6.30
C VAL A 58 3.74 0.04 -7.50
N ASN A 59 2.80 0.33 -8.39
CA ASN A 59 2.59 -0.49 -9.58
C ASN A 59 3.80 -0.50 -10.51
N LYS A 60 4.54 0.60 -10.63
CA LYS A 60 5.80 0.64 -11.40
C LYS A 60 6.92 -0.19 -10.76
N ASN A 61 7.01 -0.21 -9.43
CA ASN A 61 8.12 -0.83 -8.72
C ASN A 61 7.89 -2.31 -8.38
N HIS A 62 6.64 -2.69 -8.09
CA HIS A 62 6.29 -3.99 -7.56
C HIS A 62 5.25 -4.74 -8.41
N VAL A 63 4.56 -4.03 -9.31
CA VAL A 63 3.42 -4.51 -10.11
C VAL A 63 2.30 -5.07 -9.24
N ILE A 64 1.19 -4.34 -9.15
CA ILE A 64 0.04 -4.75 -8.33
C ILE A 64 -0.65 -5.92 -9.04
N SER A 65 -0.69 -7.06 -8.37
CA SER A 65 -1.34 -8.28 -8.83
C SER A 65 -2.83 -8.27 -8.46
N SER A 66 -3.15 -7.95 -7.20
CA SER A 66 -4.51 -7.99 -6.67
C SER A 66 -4.77 -6.83 -5.69
N VAL A 67 -6.04 -6.44 -5.58
CA VAL A 67 -6.53 -5.55 -4.52
C VAL A 67 -7.54 -6.32 -3.70
N ILE A 68 -7.21 -6.51 -2.43
CA ILE A 68 -8.10 -7.10 -1.45
C ILE A 68 -8.83 -5.94 -0.77
N THR A 69 -10.09 -5.75 -1.15
CA THR A 69 -10.91 -4.68 -0.59
C THR A 69 -11.22 -4.94 0.88
N GLY A 70 -10.95 -3.95 1.71
CA GLY A 70 -10.98 -4.08 3.16
C GLY A 70 -12.39 -4.19 3.71
N ARG A 71 -12.93 -5.41 3.86
CA ARG A 71 -13.72 -5.72 5.06
C ARG A 71 -12.73 -6.00 6.19
N LEU A 72 -12.14 -4.94 6.74
CA LEU A 72 -11.44 -4.94 8.03
C LEU A 72 -12.41 -5.24 9.22
N HIS A 73 -13.53 -5.93 8.94
CA HIS A 73 -14.59 -6.35 9.87
C HIS A 73 -14.50 -7.84 10.24
N VAL A 74 -13.69 -8.66 9.55
CA VAL A 74 -13.62 -10.11 9.82
C VAL A 74 -12.39 -10.51 10.64
N LEU A 75 -11.23 -9.89 10.42
CA LEU A 75 -9.99 -10.30 11.12
C LEU A 75 -9.83 -9.72 12.54
N LEU A 76 -10.48 -8.60 12.88
CA LEU A 76 -10.44 -8.05 14.24
C LEU A 76 -11.48 -8.69 15.20
N ARG A 77 -12.50 -9.40 14.68
CA ARG A 77 -13.47 -10.15 15.50
C ARG A 77 -12.98 -11.53 15.95
N ILE A 78 -11.92 -12.06 15.34
CA ILE A 78 -11.37 -13.38 15.71
C ILE A 78 -10.38 -13.25 16.89
N ILE A 79 -10.01 -12.02 17.26
CA ILE A 79 -9.02 -11.73 18.31
C ILE A 79 -9.60 -10.82 19.42
N SER A 80 -10.92 -10.71 19.54
CA SER A 80 -11.61 -10.05 20.67
C SER A 80 -12.47 -11.02 21.46
#